data_AF-A0A8J3F7E2-F1
#
_entry.id   AF-A0A8J3F7E2-F1
#
_cell.length_a   1.000
_cell.length_b   1.000
_cell.length_c   1.000
_cell.angle_alpha   90.00
_cell.angle_beta   90.00
_cell.angle_gamma   90.00
#
_symmetry.space_group_name_H-M   'P 1'
#
loop_
_entity.id
_entity.type
_entity.pdbx_description
1 polymer ?
#
loop_
_entity_poly.entity_id
_entity_poly.type
_entity_poly.pdbx_seq_one_letter_code
_entity_poly.pdbx_strand_id
1 'polypeptide(L)'
;MIEAFTGWLLELVLKVIKSIWDLLTDIAIAVTDLVLSALAAVIRAIPAPEFLTQYGIGNLINQFSSDILFFASAFGLNDCFAVLAAGFGFRMVRKIVTLGQW
;
A
#
# COMPACT_ATOMS: atom_id res chain seq x y z
N MET A 1 -53.69 21.59 -6.41
CA MET A 1 -52.73 21.90 -7.50
C MET A 1 -51.62 22.83 -7.03
N ILE A 2 -51.91 23.93 -6.33
CA ILE A 2 -50.89 24.87 -5.83
C ILE A 2 -49.93 24.21 -4.82
N GLU A 3 -50.44 23.40 -3.88
CA GLU A 3 -49.60 22.71 -2.88
C GLU A 3 -48.57 21.75 -3.49
N ALA A 4 -48.96 21.00 -4.52
CA ALA A 4 -48.05 20.08 -5.22
C ALA A 4 -46.94 20.84 -5.99
N PHE A 5 -47.27 22.00 -6.55
CA PHE A 5 -46.31 22.87 -7.22
C PHE A 5 -45.33 23.51 -6.23
N THR A 6 -45.82 23.96 -5.07
CA THR A 6 -44.97 24.50 -3.99
C THR A 6 -44.05 23.42 -3.42
N GLY A 7 -44.53 22.19 -3.25
CA GLY A 7 -43.72 21.06 -2.79
C GLY A 7 -42.59 20.72 -3.77
N TRP A 8 -42.90 20.61 -5.06
CA TRP A 8 -41.89 20.38 -6.10
C TRP A 8 -40.83 21.49 -6.17
N LEU A 9 -41.24 22.76 -6.03
CA LEU A 9 -40.33 23.89 -6.05
C LEU A 9 -39.39 23.89 -4.84
N LEU A 10 -39.91 23.54 -3.65
CA LEU A 10 -39.11 23.42 -2.42
C LEU A 10 -38.11 22.26 -2.51
N GLU A 11 -38.51 21.11 -3.06
CA GLU A 11 -37.60 19.98 -3.32
C GLU A 11 -36.48 20.34 -4.28
N LEU A 12 -36.77 21.14 -5.31
CA LEU A 12 -35.78 21.56 -6.30
C LEU A 12 -34.74 22.48 -5.65
N VAL A 13 -35.17 23.42 -4.80
CA VAL A 13 -34.26 24.29 -4.03
C VAL A 13 -33.40 23.47 -3.06
N LEU A 14 -33.99 22.51 -2.36
CA LEU A 14 -33.24 21.62 -1.45
C LEU A 14 -32.20 20.79 -2.18
N LYS A 15 -32.52 20.26 -3.36
CA LYS A 15 -31.56 19.52 -4.20
C LYS A 15 -30.39 20.39 -4.64
N VAL A 16 -30.63 21.65 -5.01
CA VAL A 16 -29.57 22.60 -5.38
C VAL A 16 -28.65 22.87 -4.19
N ILE A 17 -29.20 23.16 -3.01
CA ILE A 17 -28.40 23.40 -1.80
C ILE A 17 -27.59 22.15 -1.42
N LYS A 18 -28.19 20.97 -1.52
CA LYS A 18 -27.50 19.70 -1.24
C LYS A 18 -26.34 19.47 -2.22
N SER A 19 -26.56 19.73 -3.51
CA SER A 19 -25.51 19.57 -4.53
C SER A 19 -24.32 20.50 -4.31
N ILE A 20 -24.56 21.71 -3.77
CA ILE A 20 -23.47 22.63 -3.39
C ILE A 20 -22.67 22.08 -2.20
N TRP A 21 -23.34 21.49 -1.21
CA TRP A 21 -22.67 20.83 -0.08
C TRP A 21 -21.85 19.62 -0.51
N ASP A 22 -22.42 18.78 -1.39
CA ASP A 22 -21.73 17.59 -1.92
C ASP A 22 -20.46 18.01 -2.69
N LEU A 23 -20.52 19.10 -3.47
CA LEU A 23 -19.35 19.65 -4.17
C LEU A 23 -18.24 20.08 -3.19
N LEU A 24 -18.62 20.72 -2.07
CA LEU A 24 -17.64 21.13 -1.06
C LEU A 24 -16.96 19.92 -0.39
N THR A 25 -17.73 18.86 -0.12
CA THR A 25 -17.17 17.61 0.43
C THR A 25 -16.26 16.92 -0.58
N ASP A 26 -16.62 16.91 -1.86
CA ASP A 26 -15.80 16.30 -2.91
C ASP A 26 -14.45 17.03 -3.06
N ILE A 27 -14.44 18.36 -2.98
CA ILE A 27 -13.19 19.14 -2.99
C ILE A 27 -12.31 18.77 -1.78
N ALA A 28 -12.90 18.65 -0.59
CA ALA A 28 -12.14 18.29 0.61
C ALA A 28 -11.51 16.88 0.50
N ILE A 29 -12.26 15.92 -0.06
CA ILE A 29 -11.77 14.56 -0.32
C ILE A 29 -10.64 14.60 -1.36
N ALA A 30 -10.82 15.32 -2.47
CA ALA A 30 -9.82 15.43 -3.52
C ALA A 30 -8.50 16.06 -3.02
N VAL A 31 -8.58 17.08 -2.16
CA VAL A 31 -7.39 17.70 -1.55
C VAL A 31 -6.68 16.70 -0.62
N THR A 32 -7.44 15.95 0.18
CA THR A 32 -6.88 14.94 1.08
C THR A 32 -6.18 13.83 0.30
N ASP A 33 -6.79 13.36 -0.79
CA ASP A 33 -6.21 12.35 -1.68
C ASP A 33 -4.93 12.86 -2.38
N LEU A 34 -4.91 14.13 -2.79
CA LEU A 34 -3.71 14.76 -3.36
C LEU A 34 -2.55 14.79 -2.36
N VAL A 35 -2.82 15.16 -1.10
CA VAL A 35 -1.79 15.18 -0.04
C VAL A 35 -1.27 13.77 0.25
N LEU A 36 -2.17 12.79 0.40
CA LEU A 36 -1.79 11.40 0.66
C LEU A 36 -1.03 10.78 -0.51
N SER A 37 -1.43 11.06 -1.75
CA SER A 37 -0.74 10.58 -2.94
C SER A 37 0.64 11.22 -3.10
N ALA A 38 0.80 12.51 -2.77
CA ALA A 38 2.11 13.16 -2.74
C ALA A 38 3.05 12.54 -1.70
N LEU A 39 2.54 12.24 -0.48
CA LEU A 39 3.31 11.52 0.53
C LEU A 39 3.70 10.11 0.06
N ALA A 40 2.77 9.39 -0.56
CA ALA A 40 3.05 8.07 -1.12
C ALA A 40 4.10 8.12 -2.25
N ALA A 41 4.08 9.17 -3.08
CA ALA A 41 5.08 9.38 -4.12
C ALA A 41 6.48 9.61 -3.53
N VAL A 42 6.59 10.40 -2.46
CA VAL A 42 7.86 10.61 -1.74
C VAL A 42 8.40 9.30 -1.15
N ILE A 43 7.53 8.47 -0.56
CA ILE A 43 7.94 7.16 -0.02
C ILE A 43 8.41 6.23 -1.13
N ARG A 44 7.72 6.19 -2.27
CA ARG A 44 8.12 5.38 -3.45
C ARG A 44 9.40 5.87 -4.10
N ALA A 45 9.72 7.16 -3.96
CA ALA A 45 10.96 7.74 -4.48
C ALA A 45 12.19 7.34 -3.65
N ILE A 46 12.03 6.72 -2.48
CA ILE A 46 13.14 6.15 -1.73
C ILE A 46 13.58 4.86 -2.45
N PRO A 47 14.77 4.84 -3.09
CA PRO A 47 15.24 3.64 -3.75
C PRO A 47 15.43 2.54 -2.71
N ALA A 48 14.81 1.38 -2.95
CA ALA A 48 15.11 0.20 -2.15
C ALA A 48 16.60 -0.14 -2.32
N PRO A 49 17.32 -0.47 -1.23
CA PRO A 49 18.74 -0.76 -1.31
C PRO A 49 19.00 -1.94 -2.24
N GLU A 50 20.00 -1.80 -3.12
CA GLU A 50 20.43 -2.79 -4.15
C GLU A 50 20.58 -4.22 -3.60
N PHE A 51 20.91 -4.35 -2.32
CA PHE A 51 21.00 -5.64 -1.62
C PHE A 51 19.68 -6.44 -1.64
N LEU A 52 18.53 -5.76 -1.51
CA LEU A 52 17.22 -6.42 -1.52
C LEU A 52 16.78 -6.88 -2.91
N THR A 53 17.26 -6.22 -3.98
CA THR A 53 16.85 -6.49 -5.36
C THR A 53 17.79 -7.44 -6.09
N GLN A 54 19.11 -7.36 -5.86
CA GLN A 54 20.09 -8.21 -6.55
C GLN A 54 20.44 -9.48 -5.76
N TYR A 55 20.46 -9.43 -4.43
CA TYR A 55 20.97 -10.51 -3.57
C TYR A 55 19.87 -11.20 -2.76
N GLY A 56 18.69 -11.38 -3.37
CA GLY A 56 17.63 -12.20 -2.78
C GLY A 56 18.14 -13.63 -2.54
N ILE A 57 17.94 -14.17 -1.33
CA ILE A 57 18.42 -15.50 -0.92
C ILE A 57 18.03 -16.59 -1.94
N GLY A 58 16.81 -16.52 -2.48
CA GLY A 58 16.37 -17.43 -3.55
C GLY A 58 17.18 -17.32 -4.85
N ASN A 59 17.56 -16.10 -5.24
CA ASN A 59 18.34 -15.86 -6.46
C ASN A 59 19.81 -16.31 -6.31
N LEU A 60 20.34 -16.31 -5.08
CA LEU A 60 21.67 -16.84 -4.77
C LEU A 60 21.69 -18.37 -4.74
N ILE A 61 20.65 -19.00 -4.19
CA ILE A 61 20.54 -20.48 -4.15
C ILE A 61 20.38 -21.06 -5.56
N ASN A 62 19.64 -20.36 -6.43
CA ASN A 62 19.47 -20.76 -7.83
C ASN A 62 20.75 -20.63 -8.67
N GLN A 63 21.78 -19.95 -8.17
CA GLN A 63 23.09 -19.86 -8.82
C GLN A 63 24.05 -20.99 -8.40
N PHE A 64 23.65 -21.88 -7.47
CA PHE A 64 24.47 -23.03 -7.11
C PHE A 64 24.45 -24.12 -8.20
N SER A 65 25.55 -24.86 -8.29
CA SER A 65 25.66 -26.06 -9.15
C SER A 65 24.56 -27.08 -8.80
N SER A 66 24.08 -27.83 -9.80
CA SER A 66 22.95 -28.77 -9.66
C SER A 66 23.15 -29.78 -8.53
N ASP A 67 24.39 -30.20 -8.28
CA ASP A 67 24.71 -31.17 -7.23
C ASP A 67 24.51 -30.56 -5.84
N ILE A 68 24.89 -29.30 -5.66
CA ILE A 68 24.72 -28.57 -4.39
C ILE A 68 23.25 -28.24 -4.16
N LEU A 69 22.51 -27.93 -5.23
CA LEU A 69 21.08 -27.65 -5.18
C LEU A 69 20.28 -28.91 -4.81
N PHE A 70 20.69 -30.08 -5.31
CA PHE A 70 20.12 -31.37 -4.90
C PHE A 70 20.30 -31.60 -3.39
N PHE A 71 21.50 -31.45 -2.85
CA PHE A 71 21.72 -31.58 -1.41
C PHE A 71 20.99 -30.50 -0.60
N ALA A 72 20.97 -29.25 -1.05
CA ALA A 72 20.23 -28.17 -0.39
C ALA A 72 18.72 -28.46 -0.34
N SER A 73 18.16 -29.04 -1.41
CA SER A 73 16.76 -29.47 -1.42
C SER A 73 16.51 -30.66 -0.49
N ALA A 74 17.44 -31.62 -0.41
CA ALA A 74 17.35 -32.78 0.46
C ALA A 74 17.42 -32.42 1.96
N PHE A 75 18.19 -31.38 2.31
CA PHE A 75 18.28 -30.86 3.68
C PHE A 75 17.17 -29.84 4.04
N GLY A 76 16.24 -29.54 3.13
CA GLY A 76 15.15 -28.59 3.40
C GLY A 76 15.63 -27.14 3.59
N LEU A 77 16.80 -26.79 3.04
CA LEU A 77 17.46 -25.51 3.28
C LEU A 77 16.63 -24.32 2.77
N ASN A 78 15.84 -24.53 1.70
CA ASN A 78 14.92 -23.55 1.16
C ASN A 78 13.84 -23.14 2.16
N ASP A 79 13.24 -24.10 2.87
CA ASP A 79 12.20 -23.83 3.85
C ASP A 79 12.77 -23.14 5.10
N CYS A 80 13.97 -23.54 5.54
CA CYS A 80 14.68 -22.87 6.63
C CYS A 80 14.97 -21.40 6.30
N PHE A 81 15.45 -21.11 5.09
CA PHE A 81 15.70 -19.73 4.65
C PHE A 81 14.42 -18.93 4.45
N ALA A 82 13.33 -19.54 3.99
CA ALA A 82 12.03 -18.88 3.87
C ALA A 82 11.52 -18.40 5.25
N VAL A 83 11.65 -19.24 6.28
CA VAL A 83 11.27 -18.88 7.66
C VAL A 83 12.17 -17.77 8.23
N LEU A 84 13.48 -17.84 7.99
CA LEU A 84 14.41 -16.78 8.40
C LEU A 84 14.10 -15.44 7.70
N ALA A 85 13.82 -15.48 6.40
CA ALA A 85 13.45 -14.29 5.62
C ALA A 85 12.13 -13.68 6.12
N ALA A 86 11.13 -14.51 6.44
CA ALA A 86 9.88 -14.04 7.02
C ALA A 86 10.09 -13.38 8.40
N GLY A 87 10.92 -13.96 9.26
CA GLY A 87 11.25 -13.39 10.57
C GLY A 87 11.99 -12.05 10.47
N PHE A 88 12.97 -11.95 9.56
CA PHE A 88 13.67 -10.70 9.31
C PHE A 88 12.75 -9.64 8.67
N GLY A 89 11.92 -10.03 7.71
CA GLY A 89 10.93 -9.18 7.06
C GLY A 89 9.96 -8.57 8.08
N PHE A 90 9.44 -9.38 9.00
CA PHE A 90 8.58 -8.91 10.09
C PHE A 90 9.28 -7.88 10.99
N ARG A 91 10.56 -8.10 11.32
CA ARG A 91 11.35 -7.15 12.11
C ARG A 91 11.54 -5.81 11.38
N MET A 92 11.80 -5.84 10.08
CA MET A 92 11.97 -4.61 9.28
C MET A 92 10.65 -3.86 9.10
N VAL A 93 9.56 -4.55 8.78
CA VAL A 93 8.22 -3.95 8.67
C VAL A 93 7.85 -3.26 9.99
N ARG A 94 8.12 -3.90 11.14
CA ARG A 94 7.86 -3.28 12.44
C ARG A 94 8.65 -1.98 12.62
N LYS A 95 9.94 -1.96 12.28
CA LYS A 95 10.78 -0.74 12.37
C LYS A 95 10.23 0.40 11.51
N ILE A 96 9.72 0.09 10.32
CA ILE A 96 9.12 1.09 9.43
C ILE A 96 7.80 1.62 10.02
N VAL A 97 6.91 0.71 10.46
CA VAL A 97 5.61 1.07 11.03
C VAL A 97 5.76 1.89 12.32
N THR A 98 6.77 1.61 13.13
CA THR A 98 7.03 2.37 14.37
C THR A 98 7.98 3.54 14.15
N LEU A 99 8.17 4.03 12.91
CA LEU A 99 9.03 5.18 12.59
C LEU A 99 10.44 5.10 13.20
N GLY A 100 11.01 3.89 13.29
CA GLY A 100 12.36 3.65 13.79
C GLY A 100 12.53 3.67 15.31
N GLN A 101 11.44 3.63 16.11
CA GLN A 101 11.53 3.66 17.58
C GLN A 101 12.07 2.38 18.26
N TRP A 102 12.48 1.36 17.49
CA TRP A 102 13.06 0.08 17.95
C TRP A 102 14.20 -0.35 17.02
#